data_AF-A0A0B1TLU8-F1
#
_entry.id   AF-A0A0B1TLU8-F1
#
_cell.length_a   1.000
_cell.length_b   1.000
_cell.length_c   1.000
_cell.angle_alpha   90.00
_cell.angle_beta   90.00
_cell.angle_gamma   90.00
#
_symmetry.space_group_name_H-M   'P 1'
#
loop_
_entity.id
_entity.type
_entity.pdbx_description
1 polymer ?
#
loop_
_entity_poly.entity_id
_entity_poly.type
_entity_poly.pdbx_seq_one_letter_code
_entity_poly.pdbx_strand_id
1 'polypeptide(L)'
;MYFMPGAFFALAFPILNTRSLPGEVFVYYAQHLAIVLVPVYLMHLKGAFEPEKAYDYSWTAFGLCVFLLYHFIFLQGMALITL
;
A
#
# COMPACT_ATOMS: atom_id res chain seq x y z
N MET A 1 -0.51 -0.71 8.92
CA MET A 1 0.10 -1.56 7.88
C MET A 1 -0.97 -2.32 7.09
N TYR A 2 -2.14 -1.72 6.83
CA TYR A 2 -3.31 -2.49 6.40
C TYR A 2 -3.55 -2.46 4.88
N PHE A 3 -2.92 -1.53 4.16
CA PHE A 3 -3.07 -1.39 2.70
C PHE A 3 -1.72 -1.12 2.03
N MET A 4 -0.77 -2.04 2.16
CA MET A 4 0.48 -2.04 1.37
C MET A 4 0.61 -3.22 0.38
N PRO A 5 -0.44 -3.66 -0.34
CA PRO A 5 -0.25 -4.70 -1.35
C PRO A 5 0.62 -4.20 -2.51
N GLY A 6 0.47 -2.92 -2.91
CA GLY A 6 1.13 -2.38 -4.09
C GLY A 6 2.67 -2.40 -4.05
N ALA A 7 3.26 -1.97 -2.94
CA ALA A 7 4.73 -1.93 -2.82
C ALA A 7 5.35 -3.34 -2.80
N PHE A 8 4.68 -4.29 -2.12
CA PHE A 8 5.08 -5.69 -2.13
C PHE A 8 4.97 -6.32 -3.53
N PHE A 9 3.85 -6.10 -4.22
CA PHE A 9 3.66 -6.63 -5.58
C PHE A 9 4.64 -6.01 -6.59
N ALA A 10 4.99 -4.74 -6.43
CA ALA A 10 5.99 -4.10 -7.27
C ALA A 10 7.42 -4.65 -7.04
N LEU A 11 7.76 -5.08 -5.82
CA LEU A 11 9.01 -5.79 -5.57
C LEU A 11 8.99 -7.23 -6.10
N ALA A 12 7.86 -7.93 -5.98
CA ALA A 12 7.71 -9.32 -6.42
C ALA A 12 7.58 -9.45 -7.96
N PHE A 13 6.87 -8.53 -8.60
CA PHE A 13 6.62 -8.47 -10.04
C PHE A 13 7.05 -7.11 -10.59
N PRO A 14 8.37 -6.90 -10.75
CA PRO A 14 8.89 -5.61 -11.15
C PRO A 14 8.60 -5.32 -12.62
N ILE A 15 7.96 -4.17 -12.89
CA ILE A 15 7.73 -3.69 -14.25
C ILE A 15 8.89 -2.77 -14.63
N LEU A 16 9.90 -3.37 -15.26
CA LEU A 16 11.12 -2.66 -15.69
C LEU A 16 11.11 -2.31 -17.18
N ASN A 17 10.17 -2.85 -17.95
CA ASN A 17 10.10 -2.71 -19.42
C ASN A 17 9.91 -1.27 -19.91
N THR A 18 9.49 -0.35 -19.04
CA THR A 18 9.28 1.06 -19.37
C THR A 18 10.40 1.98 -18.86
N ARG A 19 11.43 1.43 -18.19
CA ARG A 19 12.51 2.19 -17.56
C ARG A 19 13.78 2.12 -18.40
N SER A 20 13.93 3.08 -19.30
CA SER A 20 15.00 3.09 -20.31
C SER A 20 16.19 3.97 -19.93
N LEU A 21 16.05 4.84 -18.91
CA LEU A 21 17.13 5.74 -18.51
C LEU A 21 18.06 5.08 -17.47
N PRO A 22 19.37 5.39 -17.50
CA PRO A 22 20.30 4.88 -16.52
C PRO A 22 19.92 5.35 -15.11
N GLY A 23 19.77 4.40 -14.18
CA GLY A 23 19.46 4.68 -12.77
C GLY A 23 17.98 4.60 -12.39
N GLU A 24 17.04 4.57 -13.34
CA GLU A 24 15.60 4.46 -13.01
C GLU A 24 15.23 3.13 -12.35
N VAL A 25 15.92 2.05 -12.72
CA VAL A 25 15.77 0.74 -12.09
C VAL A 25 16.28 0.76 -10.65
N PHE A 26 17.40 1.45 -10.39
CA PHE A 26 17.89 1.58 -9.01
C PHE A 26 16.92 2.38 -8.15
N VAL A 27 16.48 3.55 -8.65
CA VAL A 27 15.52 4.41 -7.95
C VAL A 27 14.20 3.68 -7.73
N TYR A 28 13.75 2.84 -8.68
CA TYR A 28 12.58 1.98 -8.51
C TYR A 28 12.67 1.15 -7.22
N TYR A 29 13.72 0.34 -7.11
CA TYR A 29 13.87 -0.58 -6.00
C TYR A 29 14.11 0.17 -4.69
N ALA A 30 14.92 1.24 -4.72
CA ALA A 30 15.17 2.07 -3.55
C ALA A 30 13.88 2.69 -2.99
N GLN A 31 13.00 3.21 -3.86
CA GLN A 31 11.72 3.79 -3.45
C GLN A 31 10.77 2.73 -2.87
N HIS A 32 10.63 1.59 -3.54
CA HIS A 32 9.74 0.52 -3.07
C HIS A 32 10.23 -0.08 -1.75
N LEU A 33 11.54 -0.22 -1.59
CA LEU A 33 12.15 -0.63 -0.34
C LEU A 33 11.90 0.39 0.78
N ALA A 34 12.05 1.69 0.50
CA ALA A 34 11.81 2.76 1.48
C ALA A 34 10.34 2.77 1.96
N ILE A 35 9.37 2.57 1.06
CA ILE A 35 7.95 2.48 1.42
C ILE A 35 7.69 1.36 2.42
N VAL A 36 8.41 0.24 2.34
CA VAL A 36 8.28 -0.89 3.27
C VAL A 36 9.08 -0.68 4.56
N LEU A 37 10.32 -0.21 4.46
CA LEU A 37 11.24 -0.12 5.60
C LEU A 37 10.93 1.05 6.54
N VAL A 38 10.55 2.21 6.01
CA VAL A 38 10.25 3.41 6.82
C VAL A 38 9.17 3.15 7.88
N PRO A 39 7.99 2.60 7.57
CA PRO A 39 6.97 2.35 8.59
C PRO A 39 7.40 1.29 9.61
N VAL A 40 8.19 0.28 9.21
CA VAL A 40 8.75 -0.72 10.14
C VAL A 40 9.72 -0.06 11.11
N TYR A 41 10.58 0.82 10.61
CA TYR A 41 11.51 1.59 11.44
C TYR A 41 10.79 2.53 12.41
N LEU A 42 9.75 3.24 11.94
CA LEU A 42 8.92 4.11 12.78
C LEU A 42 8.18 3.32 13.87
N MET A 43 7.67 2.12 13.57
CA MET A 43 7.06 1.23 14.55
C MET A 43 8.09 0.75 15.60
N HIS A 44 9.34 0.54 15.20
CA HIS A 44 10.42 0.11 16.11
C HIS A 44 10.84 1.22 17.09
N LEU A 45 10.83 2.49 16.67
CA LEU A 45 11.17 3.64 17.52
C LEU A 45 10.21 3.83 18.71
N LYS A 46 8.97 3.33 18.61
CA LYS A 46 7.88 3.48 19.59
C LYS A 46 7.53 4.95 19.91
N GLY A 47 6.34 5.20 20.45
CA GLY A 47 5.80 6.55 20.67
C GLY A 47 4.50 6.78 19.89
N ALA A 48 4.39 7.86 19.12
CA ALA A 48 3.18 8.19 18.36
C ALA A 48 2.85 7.21 17.20
N PHE A 49 3.78 6.33 16.85
CA PHE A 49 3.65 5.32 15.79
C PHE A 49 3.53 3.90 16.35
N GLU A 50 3.16 3.76 17.64
CA GLU A 50 2.94 2.44 18.23
C GLU A 50 1.76 1.75 17.53
N PRO A 51 1.97 0.56 16.95
CA PRO A 51 0.89 -0.17 16.30
C PRO A 51 -0.15 -0.59 17.33
N GLU A 52 -1.41 -0.68 16.89
CA GLU A 52 -2.48 -1.25 17.70
C GLU A 52 -2.11 -2.65 18.19
N LYS A 53 -2.72 -3.06 19.31
CA LYS A 53 -2.52 -4.42 19.84
C LYS A 53 -2.84 -5.41 18.73
N ALA A 54 -2.00 -6.44 18.57
CA ALA A 54 -2.10 -7.39 17.45
C ALA A 54 -3.45 -8.13 17.35
N TYR A 55 -4.28 -8.08 18.40
CA TYR A 55 -5.60 -8.69 18.49
C TYR A 55 -6.76 -7.68 18.38
N ASP A 56 -6.48 -6.38 18.28
CA ASP A 56 -7.50 -5.36 18.04
C ASP A 56 -7.63 -5.11 16.54
N TYR A 57 -8.63 -5.75 15.94
CA TYR A 57 -8.91 -5.62 14.51
C TYR A 57 -10.00 -4.59 14.22
N SER A 58 -10.48 -3.84 15.22
CA SER A 58 -11.63 -2.95 15.07
C SER A 58 -11.42 -1.92 13.95
N TRP A 59 -10.25 -1.29 13.94
CA TRP A 59 -9.86 -0.32 12.90
C TRP A 59 -9.52 -0.96 11.56
N THR A 60 -8.98 -2.17 11.58
CA THR A 60 -8.72 -2.94 10.35
C THR A 60 -10.03 -3.28 9.65
N ALA A 61 -10.99 -3.81 10.41
CA ALA A 61 -12.32 -4.17 9.91
C ALA A 61 -13.09 -2.94 9.42
N PHE A 62 -13.06 -1.84 10.18
CA PHE A 62 -13.67 -0.59 9.75
C PHE A 62 -13.05 -0.04 8.45
N GLY A 63 -11.71 0.01 8.38
CA GLY A 63 -11.00 0.45 7.17
C GLY A 63 -11.30 -0.42 5.95
N LEU A 64 -11.38 -1.74 6.13
CA LEU A 64 -11.76 -2.68 5.08
C LEU A 64 -13.20 -2.45 4.61
N CYS A 65 -14.15 -2.23 5.53
CA CYS A 65 -15.53 -1.92 5.19
C CYS A 65 -15.62 -0.62 4.36
N VAL A 66 -14.93 0.44 4.77
CA VAL A 66 -14.90 1.71 4.01
C VAL A 66 -14.28 1.50 2.62
N PHE A 67 -13.17 0.75 2.54
CA PHE A 67 -12.51 0.43 1.27
C PHE A 67 -13.44 -0.33 0.32
N LEU A 68 -14.16 -1.34 0.83
CA LEU A 68 -15.12 -2.13 0.05
C LEU A 68 -16.29 -1.27 -0.43
N LEU A 69 -16.86 -0.42 0.45
CA LEU A 69 -17.94 0.49 0.08
C LEU A 69 -17.51 1.45 -1.04
N TYR A 70 -16.30 2.02 -0.95
CA TYR A 70 -15.78 2.88 -2.01
C TYR A 70 -15.67 2.15 -3.37
N HIS A 71 -15.17 0.91 -3.37
CA HIS A 71 -15.03 0.14 -4.61
C HIS A 71 -16.38 -0.30 -5.19
N PHE A 72 -17.27 -0.86 -4.36
CA PHE A 72 -18.52 -1.46 -4.83
C PHE A 72 -19.66 -0.45 -5.06
N ILE A 73 -19.63 0.71 -4.42
CA ILE A 73 -20.67 1.73 -4.62
C ILE A 73 -20.16 2.77 -5.61
N PHE A 74 -19.03 3.41 -5.30
CA PHE A 74 -18.57 4.55 -6.09
C PHE A 74 -17.88 4.11 -7.37
N LEU A 75 -16.80 3.33 -7.28
CA LEU A 75 -16.06 2.92 -8.48
C LEU A 75 -16.90 2.03 -9.41
N GLN A 76 -17.61 1.05 -8.85
CA GLN A 76 -18.49 0.18 -9.63
C GLN A 76 -19.67 0.95 -10.23
N GLY A 77 -20.28 1.88 -9.50
CA GLY A 77 -21.36 2.72 -10.02
C GLY A 77 -20.89 3.61 -11.18
N MET A 78 -19.73 4.25 -11.02
CA MET A 78 -19.10 5.04 -12.09
C MET A 78 -18.79 4.17 -13.31
N ALA A 79 -18.24 2.97 -13.10
CA ALA A 79 -17.94 2.05 -14.19
C ALA A 79 -19.22 1.69 -14.97
N LEU A 80 -20.33 1.38 -14.32
CA LEU A 80 -21.60 1.08 -14.99
C LEU A 80 -22.17 2.25 -15.82
N ILE A 81 -21.84 3.50 -15.47
CA ILE A 81 -22.28 4.69 -16.20
C ILE A 81 -21.36 5.00 -17.40
N THR A 82 -20.09 4.60 -17.32
CA THR A 82 -19.07 4.86 -18.36
C THR A 82 -18.85 3.69 -19.32
N LEU A 83 -19.49 2.55 -19.07
CA LEU A 83 -19.51 1.36 -19.93
C LEU A 83 -20.72 1.41 -20.88
#